data_AF-A0A536MRB5-F1
#
_entry.id   AF-A0A536MRB5-F1
#
_cell.length_a   1.000
_cell.length_b   1.000
_cell.length_c   1.000
_cell.angle_alpha   90.00
_cell.angle_beta   90.00
_cell.angle_gamma   90.00
#
_symmetry.space_group_name_H-M   'P 1'
#
loop_
_entity.id
_entity.type
_entity.pdbx_description
1 polymer ?
#
loop_
_entity_poly.entity_id
_entity_poly.type
_entity_poly.pdbx_seq_one_letter_code
_entity_poly.pdbx_strand_id
1 'polypeptide(L)'
;MIARRCLALSTAALLLSACGNAANTPAKPPTAQEILNKPDKANVKDAHFTLVAHIVSGSTAFDATGDGIVVIKPQQASKFTMQTTLAGQTLKFEEIITGGKEYDLSPDNPRWTVKSSTTSSNPSSFKGTDASYLGEDSLPQGKAWHVKAKDDSGNPFEAWVRESDGYPLKYASTSQGSTFTATFDRFNTGVTVSAPPASDIQQ
;
A
#
# COMPACT_ATOMS: atom_id res chain seq x y z
N MET A 1 56.47 -75.02 -16.30
CA MET A 1 56.29 -74.31 -17.59
C MET A 1 55.29 -73.17 -17.38
N ILE A 2 55.69 -71.95 -17.78
CA ILE A 2 54.86 -70.86 -18.33
C ILE A 2 53.79 -70.25 -17.38
N ALA A 3 53.62 -68.93 -17.19
CA ALA A 3 54.36 -67.71 -17.48
C ALA A 3 53.67 -66.55 -16.71
N ARG A 4 54.44 -65.50 -16.42
CA ARG A 4 53.99 -64.18 -15.93
C ARG A 4 52.92 -63.56 -16.83
N ARG A 5 51.94 -62.84 -16.24
CA ARG A 5 51.37 -61.63 -16.84
C ARG A 5 51.04 -60.58 -15.76
N CYS A 6 51.77 -59.47 -15.79
CA CYS A 6 51.43 -58.20 -15.15
C CYS A 6 50.24 -57.56 -15.88
N LEU A 7 49.37 -56.85 -15.17
CA LEU A 7 48.50 -55.83 -15.76
C LEU A 7 48.21 -54.69 -14.76
N ALA A 8 48.86 -53.56 -15.05
CA ALA A 8 48.41 -52.18 -15.06
C ALA A 8 47.66 -51.57 -13.84
N LEU A 9 48.29 -50.49 -13.32
CA LEU A 9 47.68 -49.41 -12.56
C LEU A 9 46.44 -48.83 -13.26
N SER A 10 45.44 -48.45 -12.47
CA SER A 10 44.42 -47.47 -12.84
C SER A 10 44.17 -46.55 -11.64
N THR A 11 44.85 -45.41 -11.62
CA THR A 11 44.61 -44.27 -10.73
C THR A 11 43.25 -43.66 -11.07
N ALA A 12 42.24 -43.91 -10.24
CA ALA A 12 40.98 -43.19 -10.29
C ALA A 12 41.11 -41.89 -9.47
N ALA A 13 41.18 -40.76 -10.17
CA ALA A 13 41.06 -39.44 -9.58
C ALA A 13 39.62 -39.23 -9.10
N LEU A 14 39.43 -39.22 -7.78
CA LEU A 14 38.17 -38.81 -7.16
C LEU A 14 38.07 -37.28 -7.22
N LEU A 15 37.35 -36.79 -8.23
CA LEU A 15 36.83 -35.42 -8.26
C LEU A 15 35.78 -35.30 -7.15
N LEU A 16 36.17 -34.81 -5.98
CA LEU A 16 35.24 -34.32 -4.97
C LEU A 16 34.57 -33.06 -5.52
N SER A 17 33.38 -33.24 -6.07
CA SER A 17 32.43 -32.19 -6.39
C SER A 17 32.18 -31.32 -5.16
N ALA A 18 32.63 -30.07 -5.21
CA ALA A 18 32.23 -29.05 -4.25
C ALA A 18 30.74 -28.73 -4.46
N CYS A 19 29.86 -29.49 -3.81
CA CYS A 19 28.49 -29.07 -3.55
C CYS A 19 28.56 -27.91 -2.55
N GLY A 20 28.73 -26.69 -3.05
CA GLY A 20 28.62 -25.49 -2.24
C GLY A 20 27.19 -25.39 -1.69
N ASN A 21 27.06 -25.52 -0.38
CA ASN A 21 25.84 -25.23 0.37
C ASN A 21 25.41 -23.77 0.16
N ALA A 22 24.64 -23.49 -0.90
CA ALA A 22 23.94 -22.22 -1.10
C ALA A 22 22.69 -22.07 -0.20
N ALA A 23 22.56 -22.91 0.84
CA ALA A 23 21.39 -22.94 1.72
C ALA A 23 21.46 -21.94 2.89
N ASN A 24 22.61 -21.28 3.12
CA ASN A 24 22.85 -20.47 4.33
C ASN A 24 23.21 -19.00 4.08
N THR A 25 23.11 -18.50 2.85
CA THR A 25 23.13 -17.04 2.65
C THR A 25 21.78 -16.48 3.06
N PRO A 26 21.70 -15.59 4.08
CA PRO A 26 20.46 -14.88 4.36
C PRO A 26 19.98 -14.22 3.08
N ALA A 27 18.71 -14.43 2.73
CA ALA A 27 18.13 -13.77 1.57
C ALA A 27 18.36 -12.27 1.69
N LYS A 28 18.99 -11.66 0.68
CA LYS A 28 19.21 -10.22 0.67
C LYS A 28 17.86 -9.52 0.83
N PRO A 29 17.72 -8.55 1.75
CA PRO A 29 16.49 -7.77 1.87
C PRO A 29 16.15 -7.12 0.51
N PRO A 30 14.86 -7.05 0.14
CA PRO A 30 14.44 -6.36 -1.07
C PRO A 30 14.93 -4.90 -1.04
N THR A 31 15.26 -4.35 -2.21
CA THR A 31 15.56 -2.92 -2.36
C THR A 31 14.31 -2.08 -2.07
N ALA A 32 14.50 -0.80 -1.70
CA ALA A 32 13.40 0.14 -1.47
C ALA A 32 12.42 0.19 -2.65
N GLN A 33 12.93 0.25 -3.89
CA GLN A 33 12.10 0.27 -5.08
C GLN A 33 11.34 -1.05 -5.29
N GLU A 34 11.97 -2.19 -5.00
CA GLU A 34 11.28 -3.49 -5.06
C GLU A 34 10.15 -3.55 -4.04
N ILE A 35 10.36 -3.02 -2.82
CA ILE A 35 9.35 -2.95 -1.76
C ILE A 35 8.14 -2.12 -2.22
N LEU A 36 8.37 -0.91 -2.75
CA LEU A 36 7.30 -0.04 -3.25
C LEU A 36 6.49 -0.66 -4.40
N ASN A 37 7.10 -1.57 -5.17
CA ASN A 37 6.43 -2.27 -6.27
C ASN A 37 5.66 -3.52 -5.82
N LYS A 38 5.78 -3.96 -4.55
CA LYS A 38 5.09 -5.16 -4.07
C LYS A 38 3.57 -5.03 -4.00
N PRO A 39 2.97 -3.91 -3.53
CA PRO A 39 1.52 -3.77 -3.46
C PRO A 39 0.79 -4.01 -4.79
N ASP A 40 1.38 -3.60 -5.92
CA ASP A 40 0.84 -3.84 -7.27
C ASP A 40 0.80 -5.32 -7.65
N LYS A 41 1.77 -6.10 -7.15
CA LYS A 41 1.90 -7.54 -7.42
C LYS A 41 1.18 -8.40 -6.38
N ALA A 42 0.81 -7.80 -5.26
CA ALA A 42 0.13 -8.48 -4.18
C ALA A 42 -1.30 -8.87 -4.61
N ASN A 43 -1.81 -9.94 -3.99
CA ASN A 43 -3.18 -10.40 -4.22
C ASN A 43 -4.20 -9.63 -3.38
N VAL A 44 -4.04 -8.32 -3.26
CA VAL A 44 -5.01 -7.44 -2.59
C VAL A 44 -6.16 -7.16 -3.56
N LYS A 45 -7.38 -7.42 -3.10
CA LYS A 45 -8.64 -7.18 -3.80
C LYS A 45 -9.40 -6.02 -3.17
N ASP A 46 -9.40 -5.98 -1.85
CA ASP A 46 -10.02 -4.94 -1.04
C ASP A 46 -9.32 -4.82 0.32
N ALA A 47 -9.51 -3.70 0.99
CA ALA A 47 -9.05 -3.46 2.34
C ALA A 47 -9.96 -2.47 3.05
N HIS A 48 -10.01 -2.57 4.37
CA HIS A 48 -10.43 -1.45 5.20
C HIS A 48 -9.24 -0.52 5.47
N PHE A 49 -9.50 0.76 5.68
CA PHE A 49 -8.49 1.70 6.15
C PHE A 49 -9.04 2.71 7.14
N THR A 50 -8.19 3.12 8.08
CA THR A 50 -8.38 4.32 8.89
C THR A 50 -7.48 5.43 8.41
N LEU A 51 -7.91 6.66 8.58
CA LEU A 51 -7.23 7.87 8.15
C LEU A 51 -7.03 8.83 9.32
N VAL A 52 -5.87 9.45 9.38
CA VAL A 52 -5.60 10.64 10.21
C VAL A 52 -4.94 11.67 9.32
N ALA A 53 -5.45 12.89 9.33
CA ALA A 53 -4.94 13.98 8.54
C ALA A 53 -4.86 15.27 9.34
N HIS A 54 -3.82 16.05 9.08
CA HIS A 54 -3.76 17.47 9.42
C HIS A 54 -3.87 18.23 8.10
N ILE A 55 -4.93 19.01 7.93
CA ILE A 55 -5.23 19.69 6.66
C ILE A 55 -4.98 21.18 6.86
N VAL A 56 -4.13 21.76 6.00
CA VAL A 56 -3.88 23.19 5.92
C VAL A 56 -4.47 23.71 4.62
N SER A 57 -5.45 24.61 4.71
CA SER A 57 -6.11 25.25 3.57
C SER A 57 -6.23 26.75 3.81
N GLY A 58 -5.46 27.53 3.04
CA GLY A 58 -5.34 28.98 3.26
C GLY A 58 -4.81 29.30 4.65
N SER A 59 -5.56 30.10 5.43
CA SER A 59 -5.23 30.42 6.83
C SER A 59 -5.84 29.46 7.84
N THR A 60 -6.53 28.41 7.39
CA THR A 60 -7.23 27.45 8.25
C THR A 60 -6.46 26.16 8.32
N ALA A 61 -6.26 25.64 9.52
CA ALA A 61 -5.72 24.31 9.76
C ALA A 61 -6.67 23.52 10.66
N PHE A 62 -6.89 22.25 10.36
CA PHE A 62 -7.74 21.37 11.15
C PHE A 62 -7.31 19.92 11.04
N ASP A 63 -7.55 19.17 12.10
CA ASP A 63 -7.33 17.74 12.13
C ASP A 63 -8.59 17.00 11.71
N ALA A 64 -8.42 15.91 10.97
CA ALA A 64 -9.49 15.03 10.57
C ALA A 64 -9.10 13.57 10.78
N THR A 65 -10.10 12.76 11.12
CA THR A 65 -9.98 11.30 11.16
C THR A 65 -10.94 10.69 10.16
N GLY A 66 -10.63 9.52 9.62
CA GLY A 66 -11.53 8.82 8.73
C GLY A 66 -11.50 7.31 8.87
N ASP A 67 -12.53 6.70 8.33
CA ASP A 67 -12.77 5.26 8.31
C ASP A 67 -13.40 4.91 6.96
N GLY A 68 -12.90 3.86 6.32
CA GLY A 68 -13.31 3.56 4.96
C GLY A 68 -12.88 2.21 4.44
N ILE A 69 -13.30 1.96 3.21
CA ILE A 69 -12.94 0.79 2.43
C ILE A 69 -12.40 1.22 1.07
N VAL A 70 -11.45 0.43 0.57
CA VAL A 70 -10.91 0.54 -0.77
C VAL A 70 -11.04 -0.80 -1.47
N VAL A 71 -11.56 -0.78 -2.69
CA VAL A 71 -11.62 -1.90 -3.61
C VAL A 71 -10.59 -1.66 -4.70
N ILE A 72 -9.69 -2.62 -4.88
CA ILE A 72 -8.57 -2.58 -5.83
C ILE A 72 -8.90 -3.41 -7.07
N LYS A 73 -9.61 -4.54 -6.88
CA LYS A 73 -10.01 -5.47 -7.94
C LYS A 73 -11.46 -5.92 -7.74
N PRO A 74 -12.23 -6.18 -8.82
CA PRO A 74 -11.84 -6.05 -10.23
C PRO A 74 -11.89 -4.59 -10.73
N GLN A 75 -12.70 -3.75 -10.09
CA GLN A 75 -12.87 -2.35 -10.44
C GLN A 75 -12.51 -1.51 -9.24
N GLN A 76 -11.71 -0.47 -9.47
CA GLN A 76 -11.28 0.43 -8.41
C GLN A 76 -12.46 1.25 -7.91
N ALA A 77 -12.61 1.28 -6.58
CA ALA A 77 -13.59 2.11 -5.92
C ALA A 77 -13.18 2.33 -4.46
N SER A 78 -13.71 3.37 -3.83
CA SER A 78 -13.53 3.61 -2.40
C SER A 78 -14.76 4.28 -1.83
N LYS A 79 -14.99 4.05 -0.55
CA LYS A 79 -15.95 4.77 0.25
C LYS A 79 -15.32 5.06 1.59
N PHE A 80 -15.37 6.30 2.05
CA PHE A 80 -14.93 6.62 3.39
C PHE A 80 -15.72 7.76 3.99
N THR A 81 -15.70 7.80 5.32
CA THR A 81 -16.19 8.90 6.11
C THR A 81 -15.00 9.64 6.70
N MET A 82 -15.00 10.96 6.59
CA MET A 82 -14.11 11.84 7.33
C MET A 82 -14.89 12.58 8.42
N GLN A 83 -14.25 12.79 9.56
CA GLN A 83 -14.75 13.57 10.68
C GLN A 83 -13.71 14.59 11.10
N THR A 84 -14.15 15.81 11.40
CA THR A 84 -13.31 16.87 11.96
C THR A 84 -14.10 17.63 13.01
N THR A 85 -13.41 18.36 13.89
CA THR A 85 -14.06 19.27 14.84
C THR A 85 -13.63 20.70 14.54
N LEU A 86 -14.60 21.54 14.19
CA LEU A 86 -14.40 22.96 13.92
C LEU A 86 -15.28 23.79 14.85
N ALA A 87 -14.68 24.72 15.58
CA ALA A 87 -15.37 25.58 16.55
C ALA A 87 -16.26 24.80 17.55
N GLY A 88 -15.82 23.60 17.97
CA GLY A 88 -16.55 22.73 18.90
C GLY A 88 -17.69 21.92 18.27
N GLN A 89 -17.91 22.03 16.96
CA GLN A 89 -18.88 21.21 16.22
C GLN A 89 -18.17 20.09 15.48
N THR A 90 -18.67 18.86 15.62
CA THR A 90 -18.22 17.72 14.82
C THR A 90 -18.88 17.78 13.46
N LEU A 91 -18.06 17.86 12.41
CA LEU A 91 -18.47 17.81 11.02
C LEU A 91 -18.13 16.44 10.44
N LYS A 92 -19.04 15.88 9.65
CA LYS A 92 -18.88 14.58 8.99
C LYS A 92 -19.03 14.75 7.47
N PHE A 93 -18.04 14.28 6.74
CA PHE A 93 -18.03 14.23 5.28
C PHE A 93 -18.02 12.76 4.85
N GLU A 94 -18.75 12.44 3.79
CA GLU A 94 -18.64 11.12 3.13
C GLU A 94 -18.18 11.32 1.70
N GLU A 95 -17.25 10.47 1.26
CA GLU A 95 -16.78 10.43 -0.11
C GLU A 95 -16.96 9.01 -0.65
N ILE A 96 -17.42 8.92 -1.90
CA ILE A 96 -17.44 7.69 -2.68
C ILE A 96 -16.76 7.97 -4.01
N ILE A 97 -15.75 7.18 -4.35
CA ILE A 97 -15.15 7.16 -5.68
C ILE A 97 -15.52 5.85 -6.34
N THR A 98 -16.25 5.89 -7.46
CA THR A 98 -16.58 4.70 -8.25
C THR A 98 -16.96 5.07 -9.67
N GLY A 99 -16.61 4.21 -10.64
CA GLY A 99 -16.97 4.42 -12.05
C GLY A 99 -16.44 5.72 -12.65
N GLY A 100 -15.26 6.19 -12.20
CA GLY A 100 -14.66 7.46 -12.65
C GLY A 100 -15.35 8.72 -12.11
N LYS A 101 -16.24 8.57 -11.12
CA LYS A 101 -16.96 9.67 -10.48
C LYS A 101 -16.60 9.73 -9.00
N GLU A 102 -16.57 10.95 -8.49
CA GLU A 102 -16.44 11.28 -7.07
C GLU A 102 -17.76 11.86 -6.61
N TYR A 103 -18.28 11.29 -5.52
CA TYR A 103 -19.52 11.68 -4.89
C TYR A 103 -19.18 12.18 -3.49
N ASP A 104 -19.56 13.42 -3.21
CA ASP A 104 -19.27 14.09 -1.95
C ASP A 104 -20.59 14.38 -1.22
N LEU A 105 -20.66 14.04 0.06
CA LEU A 105 -21.74 14.43 0.96
C LEU A 105 -21.14 15.22 2.12
N SER A 106 -21.56 16.48 2.25
CA SER A 106 -21.09 17.41 3.28
C SER A 106 -22.20 17.71 4.29
N PRO A 107 -21.87 18.14 5.53
CA PRO A 107 -22.87 18.44 6.57
C PRO A 107 -23.87 19.53 6.16
N ASP A 108 -23.46 20.46 5.30
CA ASP A 108 -24.23 21.60 4.83
C ASP A 108 -25.07 21.28 3.58
N ASN A 109 -24.91 20.10 2.97
CA ASN A 109 -25.67 19.67 1.82
C ASN A 109 -26.39 18.34 2.10
N PRO A 110 -27.74 18.31 2.10
CA PRO A 110 -28.47 17.06 2.32
C PRO A 110 -28.40 16.09 1.14
N ARG A 111 -27.73 16.45 0.03
CA ARG A 111 -27.60 15.64 -1.18
C ARG A 111 -26.15 15.47 -1.59
N TRP A 112 -25.87 14.35 -2.24
CA TRP A 112 -24.58 14.07 -2.85
C TRP A 112 -24.32 15.00 -4.02
N THR A 113 -23.17 15.67 -4.03
CA THR A 113 -22.66 16.31 -5.25
C THR A 113 -21.82 15.30 -6.02
N VAL A 114 -21.77 15.43 -7.35
CA VAL A 114 -21.02 14.53 -8.22
C VAL A 114 -20.12 15.29 -9.18
N LYS A 115 -18.89 14.82 -9.34
CA LYS A 115 -17.92 15.33 -10.32
C LYS A 115 -17.13 14.18 -10.94
N SER A 116 -16.44 14.45 -12.04
CA SER A 116 -15.45 13.50 -12.59
C SER A 116 -14.30 13.36 -11.59
N SER A 117 -13.94 12.13 -11.23
CA SER A 117 -12.80 11.90 -10.33
C SER A 117 -11.48 12.07 -11.07
N THR A 118 -10.54 12.77 -10.44
CA THR A 118 -9.14 12.91 -10.90
C THR A 118 -8.17 12.09 -10.06
N THR A 119 -8.67 11.43 -9.01
CA THR A 119 -7.88 10.68 -8.04
C THR A 119 -8.13 9.18 -8.20
N SER A 120 -7.18 8.36 -7.75
CA SER A 120 -7.35 6.91 -7.72
C SER A 120 -6.96 6.37 -6.34
N SER A 121 -7.91 5.74 -5.65
CA SER A 121 -7.65 5.03 -4.40
C SER A 121 -7.08 3.64 -4.72
N ASN A 122 -5.80 3.54 -5.06
CA ASN A 122 -5.20 2.26 -5.44
C ASN A 122 -3.75 2.09 -4.92
N PRO A 123 -3.20 0.86 -4.99
CA PRO A 123 -1.85 0.56 -4.52
C PRO A 123 -0.75 1.29 -5.27
N SER A 124 -1.03 1.85 -6.46
CA SER A 124 -0.05 2.66 -7.19
C SER A 124 0.29 3.97 -6.49
N SER A 125 -0.47 4.39 -5.47
CA SER A 125 -0.07 5.44 -4.53
C SER A 125 1.25 5.15 -3.81
N PHE A 126 1.68 3.89 -3.74
CA PHE A 126 2.98 3.48 -3.19
C PHE A 126 4.11 3.62 -4.21
N LYS A 127 3.83 3.95 -5.47
CA LYS A 127 4.88 4.26 -6.45
C LYS A 127 5.52 5.59 -6.11
N GLY A 128 6.83 5.62 -6.29
CA GLY A 128 7.60 6.84 -6.07
C GLY A 128 9.01 6.71 -6.61
N THR A 129 9.68 7.85 -6.59
CA THR A 129 11.10 8.01 -6.93
C THR A 129 11.91 8.34 -5.67
N ASP A 130 13.24 8.38 -5.78
CA ASP A 130 14.15 8.64 -4.65
C ASP A 130 13.96 7.68 -3.46
N ALA A 131 13.58 6.43 -3.75
CA ALA A 131 13.21 5.45 -2.74
C ALA A 131 14.40 5.06 -1.85
N SER A 132 14.22 5.17 -0.54
CA SER A 132 15.22 4.79 0.47
C SER A 132 14.61 3.85 1.49
N TYR A 133 15.29 2.73 1.75
CA TYR A 133 14.91 1.78 2.77
C TYR A 133 15.24 2.33 4.16
N LEU A 134 14.27 2.34 5.05
CA LEU A 134 14.40 2.89 6.41
C LEU A 134 14.53 1.82 7.48
N GLY A 135 14.06 0.59 7.21
CA GLY A 135 14.18 -0.53 8.12
C GLY A 135 12.95 -1.43 8.13
N GLU A 136 12.80 -2.16 9.23
CA GLU A 136 11.68 -3.06 9.49
C GLU A 136 10.93 -2.58 10.73
N ASP A 137 9.61 -2.58 10.65
CA ASP A 137 8.72 -2.24 11.76
C ASP A 137 7.79 -3.40 12.07
N SER A 138 7.41 -3.52 13.34
CA SER A 138 6.34 -4.43 13.77
C SER A 138 5.05 -3.62 13.98
N LEU A 139 4.11 -3.75 13.05
CA LEU A 139 2.79 -3.14 13.13
C LEU A 139 1.77 -4.16 13.67
N PRO A 140 0.60 -3.72 14.17
CA PRO A 140 -0.47 -4.63 14.59
C PRO A 140 -0.88 -5.66 13.52
N GLN A 141 -0.74 -5.30 12.23
CA GLN A 141 -1.08 -6.12 11.08
C GLN A 141 0.07 -7.05 10.61
N GLY A 142 1.24 -6.98 11.26
CA GLY A 142 2.41 -7.82 10.97
C GLY A 142 3.70 -7.03 10.79
N LYS A 143 4.78 -7.76 10.49
CA LYS A 143 6.08 -7.18 10.14
C LYS A 143 6.02 -6.46 8.80
N ALA A 144 6.66 -5.31 8.72
CA ALA A 144 6.62 -4.43 7.56
C ALA A 144 8.01 -3.92 7.20
N TRP A 145 8.31 -3.90 5.91
CA TRP A 145 9.38 -3.04 5.40
C TRP A 145 8.92 -1.59 5.39
N HIS A 146 9.77 -0.69 5.87
CA HIS A 146 9.54 0.75 5.89
C HIS A 146 10.42 1.45 4.86
N VAL A 147 9.79 2.23 3.99
CA VAL A 147 10.43 2.94 2.88
C VAL A 147 9.97 4.39 2.85
N LYS A 148 10.89 5.31 2.56
CA LYS A 148 10.56 6.69 2.14
C LYS A 148 10.79 6.89 0.65
N ALA A 149 10.01 7.75 0.01
CA ALA A 149 10.13 8.11 -1.39
C ALA A 149 9.45 9.46 -1.66
N LYS A 150 9.37 9.84 -2.94
CA LYS A 150 8.60 11.00 -3.42
C LYS A 150 7.55 10.58 -4.43
N ASP A 151 6.36 11.15 -4.34
CA ASP A 151 5.27 10.96 -5.31
C ASP A 151 5.57 11.68 -6.64
N ASP A 152 4.66 11.55 -7.62
CA ASP A 152 4.81 12.17 -8.95
C ASP A 152 4.81 13.72 -8.91
N SER A 153 4.32 14.32 -7.82
CA SER A 153 4.36 15.77 -7.57
C SER A 153 5.59 16.20 -6.77
N GLY A 154 6.48 15.25 -6.43
CA GLY A 154 7.69 15.49 -5.63
C GLY A 154 7.44 15.58 -4.13
N ASN A 155 6.22 15.32 -3.64
CA ASN A 155 5.92 15.33 -2.22
C ASN A 155 6.54 14.11 -1.53
N PRO A 156 7.14 14.26 -0.34
CA PRO A 156 7.65 13.13 0.40
C PRO A 156 6.50 12.25 0.91
N PHE A 157 6.71 10.94 0.83
CA PHE A 157 5.87 9.95 1.51
C PHE A 157 6.70 8.83 2.11
N GLU A 158 6.10 8.15 3.07
CA GLU A 158 6.58 6.92 3.68
C GLU A 158 5.54 5.82 3.52
N ALA A 159 6.01 4.60 3.34
CA ALA A 159 5.21 3.42 3.07
C ALA A 159 5.69 2.25 3.92
N TRP A 160 4.72 1.53 4.48
CA TRP A 160 4.94 0.27 5.18
C TRP A 160 4.27 -0.84 4.41
N VAL A 161 5.07 -1.82 4.00
CA VAL A 161 4.64 -2.94 3.16
C VAL A 161 4.90 -4.24 3.90
N ARG A 162 3.86 -5.06 4.06
CA ARG A 162 3.92 -6.31 4.81
C ARG A 162 4.95 -7.28 4.22
N GLU A 163 5.82 -7.81 5.06
CA GLU A 163 6.94 -8.66 4.62
C GLU A 163 6.48 -9.98 3.98
N SER A 164 5.38 -10.56 4.49
CA SER A 164 4.93 -11.89 4.10
C SER A 164 4.39 -11.98 2.67
N ASP A 165 3.76 -10.91 2.17
CA ASP A 165 3.00 -10.96 0.92
C ASP A 165 2.88 -9.62 0.18
N GLY A 166 3.54 -8.56 0.67
CA GLY A 166 3.59 -7.28 -0.02
C GLY A 166 2.36 -6.39 0.14
N TYR A 167 1.49 -6.67 1.11
CA TYR A 167 0.28 -5.87 1.31
C TYR A 167 0.63 -4.48 1.85
N PRO A 168 -0.04 -3.41 1.40
CA PRO A 168 0.15 -2.08 1.98
C PRO A 168 -0.43 -2.07 3.40
N LEU A 169 0.37 -1.71 4.40
CA LEU A 169 -0.09 -1.64 5.79
C LEU A 169 -0.27 -0.21 6.28
N LYS A 170 0.58 0.71 5.83
CA LYS A 170 0.49 2.12 6.18
C LYS A 170 1.09 2.98 5.07
N TYR A 171 0.52 4.15 4.88
CA TYR A 171 1.01 5.20 3.98
C TYR A 171 0.95 6.53 4.72
N ALA A 172 2.02 7.30 4.70
CA ALA A 172 2.06 8.63 5.28
C ALA A 172 2.67 9.62 4.28
N SER A 173 2.00 10.73 4.01
CA SER A 173 2.50 11.77 3.11
C SER A 173 2.42 13.15 3.74
N THR A 174 3.24 14.06 3.23
CA THR A 174 3.19 15.48 3.58
C THR A 174 3.18 16.30 2.30
N SER A 175 2.19 17.18 2.14
CA SER A 175 2.11 18.10 1.00
C SER A 175 1.61 19.46 1.47
N GLN A 176 2.33 20.52 1.10
CA GLN A 176 1.93 21.92 1.37
C GLN A 176 1.57 22.18 2.85
N GLY A 177 2.30 21.56 3.79
CA GLY A 177 2.04 21.67 5.23
C GLY A 177 0.92 20.77 5.76
N SER A 178 0.14 20.14 4.87
CA SER A 178 -0.81 19.09 5.25
C SER A 178 -0.12 17.75 5.41
N THR A 179 -0.61 16.94 6.35
CA THR A 179 -0.18 15.55 6.52
C THR A 179 -1.36 14.61 6.35
N PHE A 180 -1.07 13.43 5.83
CA PHE A 180 -2.05 12.38 5.63
C PHE A 180 -1.44 11.06 6.03
N THR A 181 -2.14 10.27 6.85
CA THR A 181 -1.75 8.90 7.21
C THR A 181 -2.94 7.97 7.03
N ALA A 182 -2.79 6.98 6.15
CA ALA A 182 -3.71 5.86 6.02
C ALA A 182 -3.09 4.59 6.63
N THR A 183 -3.87 3.84 7.39
CA THR A 183 -3.50 2.52 7.92
C THR A 183 -4.50 1.50 7.42
N PHE A 184 -4.02 0.40 6.87
CA PHE A 184 -4.84 -0.60 6.18
C PHE A 184 -4.93 -1.88 7.01
N ASP A 185 -6.11 -2.46 7.08
CA ASP A 185 -6.36 -3.76 7.68
C ASP A 185 -7.50 -4.50 6.95
N ARG A 186 -7.91 -5.66 7.49
CA ARG A 186 -9.05 -6.46 7.00
C ARG A 186 -9.08 -6.58 5.47
N PHE A 187 -8.07 -7.25 4.93
CA PHE A 187 -7.90 -7.41 3.49
C PHE A 187 -8.74 -8.56 2.93
N ASN A 188 -9.15 -8.43 1.66
CA ASN A 188 -9.80 -9.47 0.87
C ASN A 188 -11.09 -10.02 1.51
N THR A 189 -11.88 -9.13 2.08
CA THR A 189 -13.15 -9.42 2.73
C THR A 189 -14.33 -9.53 1.75
N GLY A 190 -14.12 -9.14 0.48
CA GLY A 190 -15.17 -9.17 -0.54
C GLY A 190 -16.13 -7.98 -0.47
N VAL A 191 -15.72 -6.87 0.16
CA VAL A 191 -16.50 -5.63 0.17
C VAL A 191 -16.64 -5.05 -1.24
N THR A 192 -17.74 -4.33 -1.45
CA THR A 192 -18.04 -3.63 -2.70
C THR A 192 -18.42 -2.18 -2.39
N VAL A 193 -18.28 -1.32 -3.40
CA VAL A 193 -18.65 0.09 -3.32
C VAL A 193 -19.54 0.42 -4.51
N SER A 194 -20.68 1.03 -4.23
CA SER A 194 -21.65 1.49 -5.22
C SER A 194 -21.84 2.99 -5.13
N ALA A 195 -22.25 3.61 -6.25
CA ALA A 195 -22.66 5.01 -6.25
C ALA A 195 -23.88 5.22 -5.32
N PRO A 196 -24.08 6.45 -4.82
CA PRO A 196 -25.32 6.83 -4.15
C PRO A 196 -26.55 6.61 -5.03
N PRO A 197 -27.74 6.41 -4.43
CA PRO A 197 -29.00 6.43 -5.16
C PRO A 197 -29.17 7.73 -5.94
N ALA A 198 -29.69 7.65 -7.17
CA ALA A 198 -29.88 8.83 -8.02
C ALA A 198 -30.83 9.88 -7.39
N SER A 199 -31.76 9.45 -6.53
CA SER A 199 -32.63 10.34 -5.76
C SER A 199 -31.89 11.24 -4.77
N ASP A 200 -30.70 10.80 -4.36
CA ASP A 200 -29.92 11.44 -3.30
C ASP A 200 -28.84 12.36 -3.88
N ILE A 201 -28.69 12.39 -5.21
CA ILE A 201 -27.74 13.22 -5.94
C ILE A 201 -28.39 14.57 -6.26
N GLN A 202 -27.65 15.65 -6.05
CA GLN A 202 -28.02 16.98 -6.50
C GLN A 202 -27.95 17.03 -8.04
N GLN A 203 -29.07 17.34 -8.68
CA GLN A 203 -29.17 17.53 -10.12
C GLN A 203 -28.66 18.91 -10.55
#